data_AF-A0A923VGZ7-F1
#
_entry.id   AF-A0A923VGZ7-F1
#
_cell.length_a   1.000
_cell.length_b   1.000
_cell.length_c   1.000
_cell.angle_alpha   90.00
_cell.angle_beta   90.00
_cell.angle_gamma   90.00
#
_symmetry.space_group_name_H-M   'P 1'
#
loop_
_entity.id
_entity.type
_entity.pdbx_description
1 polymer ?
#
loop_
_entity_poly.entity_id
_entity_poly.type
_entity_poly.pdbx_seq_one_letter_code
_entity_poly.pdbx_strand_id
1 'polypeptide(L)' 'MTQIVIDKKKYVLIPEKDYQALQKKAALKSKPEKTFTIEEARAYSKKLIKKWAGEEL' A
#
# COMPACT_ATOMS: atom_id res chain seq x y z
N MET A 1 0.74 -11.10 -24.61
CA MET A 1 1.78 -10.39 -23.81
C MET A 1 2.94 -10.14 -24.73
N THR A 2 2.98 -8.96 -25.35
CA THR A 2 3.93 -8.64 -26.41
C THR A 2 5.21 -8.10 -25.78
N GLN A 3 6.35 -8.69 -26.12
CA GLN A 3 7.65 -8.24 -25.63
C GLN A 3 8.36 -7.45 -26.72
N ILE A 4 8.87 -6.28 -26.33
CA ILE A 4 9.62 -5.39 -27.21
C ILE A 4 11.02 -5.26 -26.63
N VAL A 5 12.04 -5.41 -27.47
CA VAL A 5 13.43 -5.19 -27.06
C VAL A 5 13.91 -3.87 -27.66
N ILE A 6 14.23 -2.90 -26.81
CA ILE A 6 14.80 -1.61 -27.20
C ILE A 6 16.11 -1.44 -26.43
N ASP A 7 17.22 -1.15 -27.12
CA ASP A 7 18.55 -0.96 -26.52
C ASP A 7 18.98 -2.07 -25.54
N LYS A 8 18.80 -3.32 -25.95
CA LYS A 8 19.08 -4.54 -25.15
C LYS A 8 18.27 -4.66 -23.85
N LYS A 9 17.28 -3.79 -23.62
CA LYS A 9 16.32 -3.88 -22.50
C LYS A 9 15.00 -4.47 -22.99
N LYS A 10 14.40 -5.33 -22.16
CA LYS A 10 13.12 -5.98 -22.43
C LYS A 10 11.99 -5.17 -21.83
N TYR A 11 11.04 -4.77 -22.68
CA TYR A 11 9.81 -4.09 -22.31
C TYR A 11 8.62 -5.00 -22.58
N VAL A 12 7.59 -4.91 -21.76
CA VAL A 12 6.35 -5.64 -21.95
C VAL A 12 5.25 -4.63 -22.25
N LEU A 13 4.62 -4.76 -23.42
CA LEU A 13 3.44 -3.99 -23.73
C LEU A 13 2.23 -4.67 -23.08
N ILE A 14 1.57 -3.94 -22.19
CA ILE A 14 0.35 -4.40 -21.52
C ILE A 14 -0.77 -3.36 -21.70
N PRO A 15 -2.04 -3.80 -21.78
CA PRO A 15 -3.18 -2.90 -21.72
C PRO A 15 -3.18 -2.08 -20.43
N GLU A 16 -3.70 -0.85 -20.50
CA GLU A 16 -3.72 0.07 -19.35
C GLU A 16 -4.44 -0.53 -18.13
N LYS A 17 -5.54 -1.25 -18.36
CA LYS A 17 -6.29 -1.94 -17.31
C LYS A 17 -5.41 -2.91 -16.51
N ASP A 18 -4.55 -3.65 -17.20
CA ASP A 18 -3.64 -4.62 -16.58
C ASP A 18 -2.48 -3.92 -15.87
N TYR A 19 -2.00 -2.80 -16.42
CA TYR A 19 -1.01 -1.96 -15.76
C TYR A 19 -1.53 -1.38 -14.44
N GLN A 20 -2.74 -0.83 -14.43
CA GLN A 20 -3.38 -0.31 -13.22
C GLN A 20 -3.60 -1.42 -12.18
N ALA A 21 -3.94 -2.65 -12.61
CA ALA A 21 -4.06 -3.80 -11.71
C ALA A 21 -2.71 -4.19 -11.09
N LEU A 22 -1.63 -4.17 -11.86
CA LEU A 22 -0.27 -4.43 -11.36
C LEU A 22 0.21 -3.34 -10.41
N GLN A 23 -0.05 -2.06 -10.72
CA GLN A 23 0.23 -0.95 -9.81
C GLN A 23 -0.51 -1.12 -8.48
N LYS A 24 -1.82 -1.45 -8.52
CA LYS A 24 -2.60 -1.68 -7.30
C LYS A 24 -2.02 -2.83 -6.47
N LYS A 25 -1.63 -3.94 -7.13
CA LYS A 25 -0.99 -5.09 -6.45
C LYS A 25 0.37 -4.73 -5.85
N ALA A 26 1.16 -3.90 -6.52
CA ALA A 26 2.45 -3.44 -6.01
C ALA A 26 2.31 -2.42 -4.87
N ALA A 27 1.28 -1.57 -4.92
CA ALA A 27 0.98 -0.58 -3.87
C ALA A 27 0.33 -1.20 -2.62
N LEU A 28 -0.37 -2.34 -2.79
CA LEU A 28 -0.85 -3.15 -1.68
C LEU A 28 0.36 -3.59 -0.83
N LYS A 29 0.38 -3.15 0.43
CA LYS A 29 1.47 -3.50 1.36
C LYS A 29 1.57 -5.02 1.46
N SER A 30 2.78 -5.55 1.23
CA SER A 30 3.09 -6.99 1.26
C SER A 30 2.76 -7.67 2.60
N LYS A 31 2.48 -6.91 3.65
CA LYS A 31 2.08 -7.42 4.96
C LYS A 31 0.65 -6.95 5.21
N PRO A 32 -0.28 -7.85 5.54
CA PRO A 32 -1.61 -7.42 5.99
C PRO A 32 -1.41 -6.48 7.19
N GLU A 33 -1.90 -5.25 7.07
CA GLU A 33 -1.95 -4.35 8.21
C GLU A 33 -2.87 -4.96 9.27
N LYS A 34 -2.59 -4.69 10.55
CA LYS A 34 -3.50 -5.10 11.63
C LYS A 34 -4.86 -4.46 11.38
N THR A 35 -5.84 -5.27 11.04
CA THR A 35 -7.23 -4.85 10.96
C THR A 35 -7.72 -4.65 12.38
N PHE A 36 -7.98 -3.40 12.76
CA PHE A 36 -8.63 -3.08 14.02
C PHE A 36 -10.14 -3.11 13.83
N THR A 37 -10.86 -3.58 14.83
CA THR A 37 -12.29 -3.26 14.96
C THR A 37 -12.47 -1.77 15.22
N ILE A 38 -13.67 -1.23 15.00
CA ILE A 38 -13.95 0.21 15.15
C ILE A 38 -13.60 0.71 16.56
N GLU A 39 -13.86 -0.11 17.58
CA GLU A 39 -13.56 0.22 18.98
C GLU A 39 -12.05 0.24 19.25
N GLU A 40 -11.32 -0.76 18.78
CA GLU A 40 -9.86 -0.82 18.89
C GLU A 40 -9.20 0.34 18.15
N ALA A 41 -9.70 0.71 16.96
CA ALA A 41 -9.18 1.82 16.18
C ALA A 41 -9.36 3.17 16.91
N ARG A 42 -10.50 3.38 17.58
CA ARG A 42 -10.78 4.58 18.40
C ARG A 42 -9.87 4.65 19.63
N ALA A 43 -9.66 3.53 20.32
CA ALA A 43 -8.76 3.47 21.47
C ALA A 43 -7.31 3.72 21.05
N TYR A 44 -6.88 3.10 19.94
CA TYR A 44 -5.53 3.24 19.41
C TYR A 44 -5.26 4.66 18.91
N SER A 45 -6.19 5.28 18.18
CA SER A 45 -6.03 6.67 17.72
C SER A 45 -5.96 7.66 18.89
N LYS A 46 -6.82 7.51 19.91
CA LYS A 46 -6.76 8.34 21.12
C LYS A 46 -5.44 8.20 21.86
N LYS A 47 -4.89 6.98 21.94
CA LYS A 47 -3.56 6.71 22.51
C LYS A 47 -2.45 7.41 21.73
N LEU A 48 -2.50 7.36 20.39
CA LEU A 48 -1.53 8.03 19.53
C LEU A 48 -1.61 9.56 19.65
N ILE A 49 -2.82 10.12 19.71
CA ILE A 49 -3.04 11.55 19.90
C ILE A 49 -2.45 12.02 21.23
N LYS A 50 -2.68 11.28 22.32
CA LYS A 50 -2.08 11.57 23.63
C LYS A 50 -0.55 11.53 23.60
N LYS A 51 0.02 10.50 22.97
CA LYS A 51 1.47 10.39 22.77
C LYS A 51 2.03 11.57 21.98
N TRP A 52 1.31 12.02 20.96
CA TRP A 52 1.73 13.17 20.14
C TRP A 52 1.58 14.50 20.90
N ALA A 53 0.56 14.63 21.75
CA ALA A 53 0.34 15.78 22.60
C ALA A 53 1.34 15.90 23.78
N GLY A 54 2.23 14.92 23.96
CA GLY A 54 3.24 14.94 25.04
C GLY A 54 2.67 14.72 26.44
N GLU A 55 1.39 14.34 26.56
CA GLU A 55 0.81 13.87 27.82
C GLU A 55 1.28 12.43 28.05
N GLU A 56 2.47 12.28 28.64
CA GLU A 56 2.89 11.00 29.22
C GLU A 56 2.08 10.74 30.50
N LEU A 57 1.43 9.57 30.55
CA LEU A 57 0.83 8.95 31.73
C LEU A 57 1.59 7.67 32.03
#